data_AF-A0A9D1TCK3-F1
#
_entry.id   AF-A0A9D1TCK3-F1
#
_cell.length_a   1.000
_cell.length_b   1.000
_cell.length_c   1.000
_cell.angle_alpha   90.00
_cell.angle_beta   90.00
_cell.angle_gamma   90.00
#
_symmetry.space_group_name_H-M   'P 1'
#
loop_
_entity.id
_entity.type
_entity.pdbx_description
1 polymer ?
#
loop_
_entity_poly.entity_id
_entity_poly.type
_entity_poly.pdbx_seq_one_letter_code
_entity_poly.pdbx_strand_id
1 'polypeptide(L)'
;MSAMTNGFETTVLNTFRGTAATAPQNVYLALFLSSPTESGTAGMEVSYSGYVRQKITFSAPAASGTDVSIQNNALITFPTPPGA
;
A
#
# COMPACT_ATOMS: atom_id res chain seq x y z
N MET A 1 -16.52 4.21 6.93
CA MET A 1 -15.39 3.29 7.15
C MET A 1 -15.83 1.92 6.63
N SER A 2 -15.88 1.76 5.30
CA SER A 2 -16.35 0.50 4.66
C SER A 2 -15.51 0.15 3.42
N ALA A 3 -14.35 0.80 3.27
CA ALA A 3 -13.44 0.64 2.14
C ALA A 3 -11.97 0.60 2.60
N MET A 4 -11.74 0.44 3.91
CA MET A 4 -10.42 0.32 4.51
C MET A 4 -10.33 -1.05 5.16
N THR A 5 -9.19 -1.72 5.04
CA THR A 5 -8.93 -3.00 5.70
C THR A 5 -9.15 -2.90 7.21
N ASN A 6 -9.76 -3.92 7.80
CA ASN A 6 -10.02 -4.03 9.26
C ASN A 6 -8.78 -3.69 10.12
N GLY A 7 -7.58 -4.03 9.64
CA GLY A 7 -6.32 -3.70 10.31
C GLY A 7 -6.00 -2.20 10.36
N PHE A 8 -6.29 -1.46 9.29
CA PHE A 8 -6.11 0.00 9.27
C PHE A 8 -7.12 0.68 10.19
N GLU A 9 -8.38 0.28 10.13
CA GLU A 9 -9.44 0.83 11.00
C GLU A 9 -9.12 0.62 12.48
N THR A 10 -8.66 -0.57 12.86
CA THR A 10 -8.24 -0.87 14.24
C THR A 10 -7.05 -0.02 14.68
N THR A 11 -6.07 0.19 13.80
CA THR A 11 -4.87 0.98 14.09
C THR A 11 -5.22 2.45 14.31
N VAL A 12 -6.10 3.01 13.47
CA VAL A 12 -6.61 4.38 13.63
C VAL A 12 -7.36 4.54 14.94
N LEU A 13 -8.28 3.62 15.27
CA LEU A 13 -9.03 3.67 16.53
C LEU A 13 -8.13 3.55 17.76
N ASN A 14 -7.11 2.68 17.70
CA ASN A 14 -6.14 2.53 18.79
C ASN A 14 -5.24 3.76 18.98
N THR A 15 -5.00 4.54 17.92
CA THR A 15 -4.26 5.81 18.03
C THR A 15 -4.99 6.80 18.93
N PHE A 16 -6.33 6.88 18.83
CA PHE A 16 -7.16 7.71 19.74
C PHE A 16 -7.19 7.19 21.18
N ARG A 17 -6.80 5.93 21.41
CA ARG A 17 -6.70 5.31 22.73
C ARG A 17 -5.30 5.45 23.35
N GLY A 18 -4.39 6.19 22.71
CA GLY A 18 -3.02 6.37 23.17
C GLY A 18 -2.10 5.17 22.90
N THR A 19 -2.54 4.20 22.10
CA THR A 19 -1.68 3.10 21.64
C THR A 19 -0.84 3.58 20.48
N ALA A 20 0.48 3.34 20.53
CA ALA A 20 1.38 3.71 19.44
C ALA A 20 1.04 2.92 18.16
N ALA A 21 0.71 3.64 17.09
CA ALA A 21 0.61 3.07 15.75
C ALA A 21 2.00 3.05 15.11
N THR A 22 2.65 1.89 15.08
CA THR A 22 3.93 1.73 14.39
C THR A 22 3.69 1.67 12.89
N ALA A 23 4.19 2.68 12.16
CA ALA A 23 4.10 2.69 10.71
C ALA A 23 4.93 1.54 10.10
N PRO A 24 4.48 0.92 8.99
CA PRO A 24 5.27 -0.06 8.26
C PRO A 24 6.57 0.56 7.76
N GLN A 25 7.71 -0.09 8.02
CA GLN A 25 9.02 0.42 7.58
C GLN A 25 9.22 0.35 6.07
N ASN A 26 8.53 -0.57 5.39
CA ASN A 26 8.55 -0.71 3.95
C ASN A 26 7.12 -0.95 3.46
N VAL A 27 6.65 -0.09 2.56
CA VAL A 27 5.37 -0.30 1.86
C VAL A 27 5.67 -0.81 0.46
N TYR A 28 4.94 -1.83 0.03
CA TYR A 28 5.11 -2.44 -1.27
C TYR A 28 3.80 -2.42 -2.05
N LEU A 29 3.90 -2.21 -3.36
CA LEU A 29 2.80 -2.37 -4.30
C LEU A 29 2.83 -3.78 -4.88
N ALA A 30 1.69 -4.45 -4.81
CA ALA A 30 1.46 -5.77 -5.38
C ALA A 30 0.32 -5.70 -6.42
N LEU A 31 0.39 -6.55 -7.44
CA LEU A 31 -0.60 -6.65 -8.49
C LEU A 31 -1.44 -7.92 -8.27
N PHE A 32 -2.76 -7.78 -8.21
CA PHE A 32 -3.69 -8.89 -7.99
C PHE A 32 -4.57 -9.13 -9.22
N LEU A 33 -4.81 -10.39 -9.56
CA LEU A 33 -5.70 -10.83 -10.65
C LEU A 33 -7.17 -10.88 -10.22
N SER A 34 -7.42 -11.02 -8.92
CA SER A 34 -8.75 -11.01 -8.32
C SER A 34 -8.79 -10.06 -7.13
N SER A 35 -9.99 -9.63 -6.74
CA SER A 35 -10.14 -8.72 -5.59
C SER A 35 -9.50 -9.34 -4.34
N PRO A 36 -8.53 -8.67 -3.69
CA PRO A 36 -7.93 -9.16 -2.46
C PRO A 36 -8.87 -9.13 -1.26
N THR A 37 -10.07 -8.57 -1.42
CA THR A 37 -11.04 -8.23 -0.37
C THR A 37 -10.39 -7.36 0.72
N GLU A 38 -11.16 -7.01 1.75
CA GLU A 38 -10.66 -6.21 2.87
C GLU A 38 -9.54 -6.91 3.66
N SER A 39 -9.35 -8.22 3.52
CA SER A 39 -8.33 -8.99 4.25
C SER A 39 -6.96 -9.05 3.56
N GLY A 40 -6.85 -8.67 2.29
CA GLY A 40 -5.60 -8.81 1.53
C GLY A 40 -5.21 -10.25 1.14
N THR A 41 -5.91 -11.27 1.66
CA THR A 41 -5.56 -12.69 1.55
C THR A 41 -6.41 -13.48 0.56
N ALA A 42 -7.56 -12.93 0.13
CA ALA A 42 -8.48 -13.63 -0.77
C ALA A 42 -8.17 -13.41 -2.26
N GLY A 43 -7.18 -12.57 -2.57
CA GLY A 43 -6.77 -12.22 -3.92
C GLY A 43 -5.63 -13.09 -4.42
N MET A 44 -5.67 -13.46 -5.69
CA MET A 44 -4.55 -14.12 -6.34
C MET A 44 -3.55 -13.06 -6.80
N GLU A 45 -2.38 -13.01 -6.15
CA GLU A 45 -1.28 -12.14 -6.60
C GLU A 45 -0.74 -12.65 -7.93
N VAL A 46 -0.42 -11.73 -8.83
CA VAL A 46 0.19 -12.04 -10.12
C VAL A 46 1.54 -12.71 -9.89
N SER A 47 1.80 -13.82 -10.59
CA SER A 47 3.09 -14.52 -10.55
C SER A 47 3.53 -14.85 -11.97
N TYR A 48 4.55 -14.16 -12.46
CA TYR A 48 5.28 -14.48 -13.69
C TYR A 48 6.78 -14.30 -13.46
N SER A 49 7.60 -14.90 -14.35
CA SER A 49 9.05 -14.81 -14.26
C SER A 49 9.50 -13.34 -14.33
N GLY A 50 10.13 -12.85 -13.26
CA GLY A 50 10.57 -11.46 -13.14
C GLY A 50 9.65 -10.56 -12.31
N TYR A 51 8.42 -10.99 -11.99
CA TYR A 51 7.54 -10.22 -11.11
C TYR A 51 8.15 -10.09 -9.71
N VAL A 52 8.32 -8.85 -9.26
CA VAL A 52 8.70 -8.50 -7.89
C VAL A 52 7.79 -7.39 -7.40
N ARG A 53 7.39 -7.46 -6.13
CA ARG A 53 6.65 -6.38 -5.47
C ARG A 53 7.49 -5.12 -5.48
N GLN A 54 6.87 -4.01 -5.88
CA GLN A 54 7.60 -2.75 -6.03
C GLN A 54 7.60 -1.99 -4.71
N LYS A 55 8.77 -1.61 -4.20
CA LYS A 55 8.86 -0.80 -2.99
C LYS A 55 8.39 0.63 -3.28
N ILE A 56 7.45 1.12 -2.48
CA ILE A 56 7.02 2.51 -2.51
C ILE A 56 7.80 3.26 -1.45
N THR A 57 8.45 4.35 -1.85
CA THR A 57 9.07 5.29 -0.91
C THR A 57 8.23 6.56 -0.90
N PHE A 58 7.46 6.75 0.16
CA PHE A 58 6.70 7.97 0.36
C PHE A 58 7.59 9.10 0.86
N SER A 59 7.34 10.31 0.38
CA SER A 59 7.94 11.52 0.92
C SER A 59 7.40 11.84 2.32
N ALA A 60 8.12 12.70 3.04
CA ALA A 60 7.60 13.27 4.28
C ALA A 60 6.30 14.05 4.00
N PRO A 61 5.33 14.08 4.94
CA PRO A 61 4.12 14.87 4.78
C PRO A 61 4.46 16.32 4.49
N ALA A 62 3.97 16.84 3.37
CA ALA A 62 4.22 18.20 2.92
C ALA A 62 2.89 18.89 2.60
N ALA A 63 2.84 20.20 2.88
CA ALA A 63 1.71 21.02 2.47
C ALA A 63 1.69 21.15 0.94
N SER A 64 0.54 20.86 0.35
CA SER A 64 0.26 21.04 -1.07
C SER A 64 -1.02 21.88 -1.18
N GLY A 65 -0.86 23.20 -1.15
CA GLY A 65 -1.99 24.13 -1.12
C GLY A 65 -2.70 24.11 0.24
N THR A 66 -4.01 23.88 0.24
CA THR A 66 -4.84 23.77 1.46
C THR A 66 -4.77 22.39 2.13
N ASP A 67 -4.13 21.41 1.48
CA ASP A 67 -4.09 20.02 1.94
C ASP A 67 -2.68 19.61 2.36
N VAL A 68 -2.58 18.61 3.24
CA VAL A 68 -1.31 17.93 3.57
C VAL A 68 -1.31 16.57 2.90
N SER A 69 -0.29 16.29 2.09
CA SER A 69 -0.20 15.05 1.33
C SER A 69 1.18 14.40 1.46
N ILE A 70 1.21 13.08 1.34
CA ILE A 70 2.43 12.30 1.10
C ILE A 70 2.45 11.94 -0.39
N GLN A 71 3.63 12.00 -1.01
CA GLN A 71 3.78 11.73 -2.44
C GLN A 71 4.79 10.62 -2.67
N ASN A 72 4.59 9.84 -3.74
CA ASN A 72 5.63 8.98 -4.28
C ASN A 72 6.19 9.67 -5.53
N ASN A 73 7.41 10.18 -5.43
CA ASN A 73 8.07 10.92 -6.51
C ASN A 73 8.80 10.00 -7.50
N ALA A 74 8.88 8.69 -7.22
CA ALA A 74 9.53 7.72 -8.09
C ALA A 74 8.51 6.99 -8.97
N LEU A 75 8.84 6.83 -10.25
CA LEU A 75 8.08 5.98 -11.15
C LEU A 75 8.18 4.53 -10.66
N ILE A 76 7.02 3.90 -10.42
CA ILE A 76 6.93 2.48 -10.11
C ILE A 76 6.57 1.74 -11.39
N THR A 77 7.49 0.90 -11.87
CA THR A 77 7.27 0.11 -13.08
C THR A 77 7.37 -1.37 -12.73
N PHE A 78 6.34 -2.14 -13.08
CA PHE A 78 6.40 -3.59 -12.99
C PHE A 78 7.17 -4.13 -14.21
N PRO A 79 8.08 -5.09 -14.03
CA PRO A 79 8.80 -5.71 -15.14
C PRO A 79 7.82 -6.45 -16.06
N THR A 80 8.00 -6.36 -17.37
CA THR A 80 7.10 -7.00 -18.35
C THR A 80 7.32 -8.53 -18.33
N PRO A 81 6.26 -9.35 -18.43
CA PRO A 81 6.42 -10.80 -18.56
C PRO A 81 7.28 -11.14 -19.79
N PRO A 82 8.20 -12.11 -19.70
CA PRO A 82 8.99 -12.54 -20.85
C PRO A 82 8.07 -13.08 -21.96
N GLY A 83 8.11 -12.46 -23.14
CA GLY A 83 7.35 -12.89 -24.32
C GLY A 83 6.14 -12.04 -24.72
N ALA A 84 5.99 -10.83 -24.15
CA ALA A 84 5.06 -9.82 -24.66
C ALA A 84 5.65 -9.05 -25.86
#